data_AF-A0A3B8I926-F1
#
_entry.id   AF-A0A3B8I926-F1
#
_cell.length_a   1.000
_cell.length_b   1.000
_cell.length_c   1.000
_cell.angle_alpha   90.00
_cell.angle_beta   90.00
_cell.angle_gamma   90.00
#
_symmetry.space_group_name_H-M   'P 1'
#
loop_
_entity.id
_entity.type
_entity.pdbx_description
1 polymer ?
#
loop_
_entity_poly.entity_id
_entity_poly.type
_entity_poly.pdbx_seq_one_letter_code
_entity_poly.pdbx_strand_id
1 'polypeptide(L)' 'AWEFPGGTPATSTQQNPQVQYTEPGVYPVTLRATNDAGTDTLVRTDYITVNLPLPM' A
#
# COMPACT_ATOMS: atom_id res chain seq x y z
N ALA A 1 2.73 8.83 6.37
CA ALA A 1 1.59 7.90 6.36
C ALA A 1 1.56 7.14 5.04
N TRP A 2 1.30 5.86 5.12
CA TRP A 2 1.08 4.95 4.01
C TRP A 2 -0.41 4.74 3.80
N GLU A 3 -0.81 4.55 2.54
CA GLU A 3 -2.15 4.16 2.14
C GLU A 3 -2.06 2.93 1.22
N PHE A 4 -2.89 1.95 1.53
CA PHE A 4 -2.95 0.62 0.92
C PHE A 4 -4.41 0.26 0.61
N PRO A 5 -5.02 0.86 -0.43
CA PRO A 5 -6.40 0.57 -0.80
C PRO A 5 -6.61 -0.93 -1.04
N GLY A 6 -7.59 -1.55 -0.38
CA GLY A 6 -7.83 -3.00 -0.46
C GLY A 6 -6.95 -3.87 0.45
N GLY A 7 -5.97 -3.27 1.15
CA GLY A 7 -5.15 -3.93 2.14
C GLY A 7 -5.69 -3.80 3.56
N THR A 8 -5.31 -4.72 4.44
CA THR A 8 -5.60 -4.65 5.89
C THR A 8 -4.29 -4.64 6.68
N PRO A 9 -3.96 -3.56 7.42
CA PRO A 9 -4.70 -2.29 7.50
C PRO A 9 -4.57 -1.45 6.22
N ALA A 10 -5.62 -0.66 5.90
CA ALA A 10 -5.66 0.18 4.70
C ALA A 10 -4.79 1.44 4.80
N THR A 11 -4.34 1.81 6.00
CA THR A 11 -3.42 2.92 6.23
C THR A 11 -2.41 2.57 7.32
N SER A 12 -1.25 3.22 7.33
CA SER A 12 -0.28 3.05 8.41
C SER A 12 0.60 4.27 8.62
N THR A 13 1.01 4.52 9.87
CA THR A 13 2.01 5.54 10.23
C THR A 13 3.39 4.94 10.47
N GLN A 14 3.52 3.62 10.51
CA GLN A 14 4.79 2.92 10.64
C GLN A 14 5.70 3.21 9.44
N GLN A 15 7.01 3.30 9.68
CA GLN A 15 7.98 3.37 8.58
C GLN A 15 7.94 2.10 7.71
N ASN A 16 7.81 0.94 8.36
CA ASN A 16 7.71 -0.38 7.74
C ASN A 16 6.39 -1.05 8.15
N PRO A 17 5.28 -0.79 7.44
CA PRO A 17 4.00 -1.42 7.73
C PRO A 17 3.93 -2.85 7.20
N GLN A 18 3.20 -3.71 7.91
CA GLN A 18 2.78 -5.02 7.40
C GLN A 18 1.32 -4.92 6.96
N VAL A 19 1.02 -5.34 5.74
CA VAL A 19 -0.31 -5.23 5.12
C VAL A 19 -0.64 -6.56 4.46
N GLN A 20 -1.88 -7.00 4.64
CA GLN A 20 -2.41 -8.21 4.02
C GLN A 20 -3.45 -7.86 2.95
N TYR A 21 -3.34 -8.50 1.79
CA TYR A 21 -4.33 -8.47 0.73
C TYR A 21 -4.90 -9.88 0.56
N THR A 22 -6.20 -10.03 0.74
CA THR A 22 -6.89 -11.33 0.64
C THR A 22 -7.47 -11.58 -0.73
N GLU A 23 -7.76 -10.52 -1.47
CA GLU A 23 -8.30 -10.60 -2.82
C GLU A 23 -7.17 -10.50 -3.85
N PRO A 24 -7.26 -11.26 -4.95
CA PRO A 24 -6.37 -11.09 -6.08
C PRO A 24 -6.64 -9.76 -6.78
N GLY A 25 -5.58 -9.11 -7.24
CA GLY A 25 -5.70 -7.81 -7.87
C GLY A 25 -4.37 -7.07 -7.96
N VAL A 26 -4.41 -5.91 -8.62
CA VAL A 26 -3.31 -4.96 -8.65
C VAL A 26 -3.70 -3.79 -7.76
N TYR A 27 -2.84 -3.47 -6.79
CA TYR A 27 -3.10 -2.46 -5.79
C TYR A 27 -2.07 -1.33 -5.85
N PRO A 28 -2.52 -0.06 -5.81
CA PRO A 28 -1.64 1.08 -5.69
C PRO A 28 -1.12 1.22 -4.26
N VAL A 29 0.01 1.89 -4.11
CA VAL A 29 0.55 2.30 -2.81
C VAL A 29 0.88 3.79 -2.85
N THR A 30 0.41 4.50 -1.82
CA THR A 30 0.74 5.91 -1.62
C THR A 30 1.55 6.07 -0.33
N LEU A 31 2.69 6.76 -0.41
CA LEU A 31 3.46 7.21 0.73
C LEU A 31 3.42 8.72 0.80
N ARG A 32 2.93 9.25 1.90
CA ARG A 32 2.99 10.67 2.23
C ARG A 32 3.95 10.89 3.40
N ALA A 33 5.02 11.63 3.19
CA ALA A 33 5.96 12.03 4.25
C ALA A 33 5.77 13.51 4.56
N THR A 34 5.69 13.87 5.84
CA THR A 34 5.52 15.26 6.30
C THR A 34 6.53 15.56 7.40
N ASN A 35 7.20 16.71 7.30
CA ASN A 35 8.07 17.28 8.33
C ASN A 35 7.85 18.80 8.39
N ASP A 36 8.62 19.49 9.24
CA ASP A 36 8.49 20.94 9.43
C ASP A 36 8.76 21.76 8.16
N ALA A 37 9.51 21.20 7.20
CA ALA A 37 9.81 21.86 5.93
C ALA A 37 8.71 21.67 4.87
N GLY A 38 7.83 20.68 5.03
CA GLY A 38 6.73 20.45 4.10
C GLY A 38 6.28 19.00 4.01
N THR A 39 5.61 18.69 2.90
CA THR A 39 5.07 17.36 2.62
C THR A 39 5.52 16.91 1.24
N ASP A 40 5.95 15.65 1.14
CA ASP A 40 6.17 14.96 -0.11
C ASP A 40 5.24 13.75 -0.24
N THR A 41 4.82 13.44 -1.45
CA THR A 41 3.88 12.34 -1.74
C THR A 41 4.39 11.52 -2.93
N LEU A 42 4.62 10.24 -2.67
CA LEU A 42 4.97 9.23 -3.67
C LEU A 42 3.76 8.34 -3.94
N VAL A 43 3.32 8.28 -5.19
CA VAL A 43 2.24 7.40 -5.64
C VAL A 43 2.81 6.35 -6.59
N ARG A 44 2.50 5.07 -6.34
CA ARG A 44 2.80 3.97 -7.25
C ARG A 44 1.49 3.25 -7.57
N THR A 45 1.03 3.36 -8.82
CA THR A 45 -0.29 2.90 -9.24
C THR A 45 -0.44 1.38 -9.29
N ASP A 46 0.64 0.66 -9.63
CA ASP A 46 0.60 -0.79 -9.90
C ASP A 46 1.68 -1.53 -9.11
N TYR A 47 1.80 -1.23 -7.82
CA TYR A 47 2.96 -1.66 -7.03
C TYR A 47 2.84 -3.09 -6.48
N ILE A 48 1.63 -3.51 -6.10
CA ILE A 48 1.39 -4.81 -5.48
C ILE A 48 0.51 -5.62 -6.43
N THR A 49 0.98 -6.79 -6.83
CA THR A 49 0.20 -7.76 -7.62
C THR A 49 -0.05 -8.99 -6.78
N VAL A 50 -1.32 -9.27 -6.50
CA VAL A 50 -1.77 -10.46 -5.78
C VAL A 50 -2.43 -11.39 -6.79
N ASN A 51 -1.85 -12.57 -6.96
CA ASN A 51 -2.36 -13.56 -7.88
C ASN A 51 -3.25 -14.56 -7.13
N LEU A 52 -4.29 -15.04 -7.83
CA LEU A 52 -4.99 -16.24 -7.38
C LEU A 52 -4.00 -17.41 -7.36
N PRO A 53 -4.05 -18.27 -6.33
CA PRO A 53 -3.42 -19.57 -6.45
C PRO A 53 -4.03 -20.30 -7.65
N LEU A 54 -3.18 -20.93 -8.47
CA LEU A 54 -3.66 -21.75 -9.58
C LEU A 54 -4.60 -22.83 -9.02
N PRO A 55 -5.76 -23.10 -9.66
CA PRO A 55 -6.57 -24.24 -9.27
C PRO A 55 -5.74 -25.52 -9.45
N MET A 56 -5.66 -26.34 -8.39
CA MET A 56 -5.01 -27.65 -8.44
C MET A 56 -5.81 -28.65 -9.25
#